data_AF-A0A6B0SKM7-F1
#
_entry.id   AF-A0A6B0SKM7-F1
#
_cell.length_a   1.000
_cell.length_b   1.000
_cell.length_c   1.000
_cell.angle_alpha   90.00
_cell.angle_beta   90.00
_cell.angle_gamma   90.00
#
_symmetry.space_group_name_H-M   'P 1'
#
loop_
_entity.id
_entity.type
_entity.pdbx_description
1 polymer ?
#
loop_
_entity_poly.entity_id
_entity_poly.type
_entity_poly.pdbx_seq_one_letter_code
_entity_poly.pdbx_strand_id
1 'polypeptide(L)'
;MRLVQLALPPDNRSAILDVLDDEGVDYVLLAGENETLVQFPLPAQAVEPLLSDLRDAGYDDRYRVVSNAESAATEHFDELESRFVAGSEADESIDPEELSAKAHDMTPNAATYYSMTLLSSLVAVSGLLLDSPALVVGSMVIAPQVGSALTAAVGLVLAKRRMVWDGLRTQVFSLVAAMAGAAAVGWLLQTAGFV
;
A
#
# COMPACT_ATOMS: atom_id res chain seq x y z
N MET A 1 -0.05 -9.88 10.52
CA MET A 1 -0.56 -9.26 11.76
C MET A 1 -0.25 -7.76 11.77
N ARG A 2 -1.01 -7.01 12.57
CA ARG A 2 -1.02 -5.55 12.61
C ARG A 2 -0.80 -5.12 14.05
N LEU A 3 0.04 -4.13 14.26
CA LEU A 3 0.19 -3.48 15.56
C LEU A 3 -0.59 -2.18 15.51
N VAL A 4 -1.61 -2.08 16.35
CA VAL A 4 -2.49 -0.91 16.40
C VAL A 4 -2.08 -0.06 17.60
N GLN A 5 -1.96 1.24 17.40
CA GLN A 5 -1.73 2.23 18.45
C GLN A 5 -2.82 3.29 18.37
N LEU A 6 -3.53 3.52 19.46
CA LEU A 6 -4.64 4.47 19.54
C LEU A 6 -4.41 5.44 20.71
N ALA A 7 -4.72 6.73 20.53
CA ALA A 7 -4.83 7.64 21.67
C ALA A 7 -6.24 7.57 22.26
N LEU A 8 -6.32 7.27 23.55
CA LEU A 8 -7.59 7.18 24.28
C LEU A 8 -8.02 8.57 24.78
N PRO A 9 -9.26 9.01 24.47
CA PRO A 9 -9.86 10.15 25.14
C PRO A 9 -10.04 9.89 26.64
N PRO A 10 -9.84 10.90 27.51
CA PRO A 10 -10.05 10.73 28.95
C PRO A 10 -11.51 10.38 29.29
N ASP A 11 -12.47 10.88 28.50
CA ASP A 11 -13.90 10.75 28.78
C ASP A 11 -14.44 9.33 28.52
N ASN A 12 -13.91 8.63 27.51
CA ASN A 12 -14.41 7.32 27.06
C ASN A 12 -13.42 6.17 27.30
N ARG A 13 -12.37 6.42 28.10
CA ARG A 13 -11.30 5.46 28.32
C ARG A 13 -11.82 4.12 28.84
N SER A 14 -12.70 4.10 29.83
CA SER A 14 -13.19 2.84 30.40
C SER A 14 -13.97 2.03 29.38
N ALA A 15 -14.90 2.66 28.65
CA ALA A 15 -15.70 1.98 27.64
C ALA A 15 -14.85 1.34 26.53
N ILE A 16 -13.77 2.02 26.10
CA ILE A 16 -12.85 1.49 25.10
C ILE A 16 -12.04 0.30 25.64
N LEU A 17 -11.58 0.37 26.89
CA LEU A 17 -10.86 -0.74 27.51
C LEU A 17 -11.78 -1.94 27.75
N ASP A 18 -13.03 -1.70 28.14
CA ASP A 18 -14.03 -2.76 28.32
C ASP A 18 -14.26 -3.53 27.01
N VAL A 19 -14.33 -2.84 25.85
CA VAL A 19 -14.43 -3.51 24.53
C VAL A 19 -13.18 -4.35 24.23
N LEU A 20 -11.98 -3.84 24.53
CA LEU A 20 -10.74 -4.60 24.32
C LEU A 20 -10.70 -5.85 25.21
N ASP A 21 -11.12 -5.73 26.47
CA ASP A 21 -11.19 -6.83 27.43
C ASP A 21 -12.26 -7.87 27.01
N ASP A 22 -13.44 -7.42 26.56
CA ASP A 22 -14.53 -8.27 26.06
C ASP A 22 -14.13 -9.05 24.81
N GLU A 23 -13.38 -8.42 23.91
CA GLU A 23 -12.80 -9.07 22.73
C GLU A 23 -11.55 -9.91 23.06
N GLY A 24 -11.07 -9.90 24.31
CA GLY A 24 -9.90 -10.67 24.74
C GLY A 24 -8.59 -10.18 24.14
N VAL A 25 -8.51 -8.90 23.76
CA VAL A 25 -7.34 -8.28 23.15
C VAL A 25 -6.35 -7.86 24.22
N ASP A 26 -5.17 -8.47 24.23
CA ASP A 26 -4.09 -8.06 25.12
C ASP A 26 -3.51 -6.71 24.68
N TYR A 27 -3.50 -5.73 25.59
CA TYR A 27 -2.99 -4.38 25.32
C TYR A 27 -2.00 -3.89 26.36
N VAL A 28 -1.17 -2.93 25.94
CA VAL A 28 -0.29 -2.16 26.82
C VAL A 28 -0.73 -0.70 26.81
N LEU A 29 -0.78 -0.10 28.00
CA LEU A 29 -1.08 1.32 28.18
C LEU A 29 0.19 2.12 28.45
N LEU A 30 0.43 3.15 27.66
CA LEU A 30 1.42 4.19 27.91
C LEU A 30 0.69 5.46 28.32
N ALA A 31 0.69 5.75 29.61
CA ALA A 31 0.11 6.97 30.16
C ALA A 31 1.05 8.16 29.90
N GLY A 32 0.59 9.13 29.10
CA GLY A 32 1.18 10.46 29.01
C GLY A 32 0.50 11.46 29.94
N GLU A 33 1.00 12.70 29.97
CA GLU A 33 0.46 13.76 30.85
C GLU A 33 -0.97 14.16 30.49
N ASN A 34 -1.33 14.14 29.19
CA ASN A 34 -2.63 14.57 28.69
C ASN A 34 -3.42 13.46 27.96
N GLU A 35 -2.74 12.42 27.48
CA GLU A 35 -3.34 11.35 26.68
C GLU A 35 -2.75 10.00 27.07
N THR A 36 -3.55 8.95 26.99
CA THR A 36 -3.09 7.57 27.17
C THR A 36 -3.03 6.91 25.81
N LEU A 37 -1.86 6.41 25.43
CA LEU A 37 -1.71 5.59 24.24
C LEU A 37 -1.98 4.14 24.62
N VAL A 38 -2.85 3.47 23.87
CA VAL A 38 -3.04 2.02 23.96
C VAL A 38 -2.42 1.36 22.74
N GLN A 39 -1.72 0.26 22.94
CA GLN A 39 -1.08 -0.51 21.88
C GLN A 39 -1.40 -1.98 22.02
N PHE A 40 -1.86 -2.60 20.95
CA PHE A 40 -2.18 -4.03 20.92
C PHE A 40 -1.89 -4.64 19.53
N PRO A 41 -1.36 -5.87 19.48
CA PRO A 41 -1.24 -6.63 18.25
C PRO A 41 -2.56 -7.31 17.90
N LEU A 42 -2.88 -7.37 16.62
CA LEU A 42 -4.06 -8.06 16.09
C LEU A 42 -3.73 -8.85 14.82
N PRO A 43 -4.49 -9.92 14.54
CA PRO A 43 -4.66 -10.43 13.19
C PRO A 43 -5.09 -9.31 12.24
N ALA A 44 -4.69 -9.37 10.96
CA ALA A 44 -5.03 -8.30 10.01
C ALA A 44 -6.55 -8.17 9.81
N GLN A 45 -7.25 -9.31 9.87
CA GLN A 45 -8.69 -9.45 9.72
C GLN A 45 -9.46 -8.84 10.90
N ALA A 46 -8.87 -8.84 12.10
CA ALA A 46 -9.52 -8.34 13.31
C ALA A 46 -9.46 -6.80 13.46
N VAL A 47 -8.70 -6.10 12.61
CA VAL A 47 -8.49 -4.66 12.75
C VAL A 47 -9.76 -3.87 12.49
N GLU A 48 -10.44 -4.10 11.36
CA GLU A 48 -11.64 -3.32 11.02
C GLU A 48 -12.86 -3.65 11.89
N PRO A 49 -13.15 -4.93 12.24
CA PRO A 49 -14.20 -5.26 13.21
C PRO A 49 -13.97 -4.57 14.56
N LEU A 50 -12.78 -4.71 15.14
CA LEU A 50 -12.48 -4.11 16.44
C LEU A 50 -12.55 -2.57 16.38
N LEU A 51 -12.03 -1.96 15.32
CA LEU A 51 -12.13 -0.50 15.17
C LEU A 51 -13.59 -0.04 15.02
N SER A 52 -14.47 -0.86 14.45
CA SER A 52 -15.90 -0.59 14.41
C SER A 52 -16.51 -0.57 15.81
N ASP A 53 -16.24 -1.60 16.61
CA ASP A 53 -16.75 -1.71 17.98
C ASP A 53 -16.21 -0.58 18.88
N LEU A 54 -14.93 -0.21 18.68
CA LEU A 54 -14.32 0.91 19.39
C LEU A 54 -14.98 2.26 19.02
N ARG A 55 -15.34 2.48 17.75
CA ARG A 55 -16.07 3.69 17.32
C ARG A 55 -17.44 3.76 17.96
N ASP A 56 -18.15 2.64 18.09
CA ASP A 56 -19.45 2.56 18.75
C ASP A 56 -19.34 2.81 20.27
N ALA A 57 -18.21 2.43 20.88
CA ALA A 57 -17.85 2.77 22.27
C ALA A 57 -17.35 4.22 22.45
N GLY A 58 -17.29 5.01 21.38
CA GLY A 58 -16.95 6.43 21.41
C GLY A 58 -15.46 6.72 21.26
N TYR A 59 -14.70 5.85 20.58
CA TYR A 59 -13.39 6.19 20.03
C TYR A 59 -13.53 7.24 18.92
N ASP A 60 -12.81 8.35 19.08
CA ASP A 60 -12.68 9.40 18.07
C ASP A 60 -11.27 9.26 17.45
N ASP A 61 -11.20 9.15 16.11
CA ASP A 61 -10.02 8.77 15.28
C ASP A 61 -8.92 9.86 15.27
N ARG A 62 -8.67 10.49 16.43
CA ARG A 62 -7.75 11.62 16.66
C ARG A 62 -6.29 11.22 16.46
N TYR A 63 -5.94 9.99 16.86
CA TYR A 63 -4.63 9.41 16.66
C TYR A 63 -4.74 7.89 16.57
N ARG A 64 -4.41 7.37 15.38
CA ARG A 64 -4.35 5.94 15.06
C ARG A 64 -3.11 5.66 14.23
N VAL A 65 -2.33 4.68 14.64
CA VAL A 65 -1.22 4.12 13.85
C VAL A 65 -1.44 2.63 13.72
N VAL A 66 -1.49 2.14 12.48
CA VAL A 66 -1.51 0.71 12.18
C VAL A 66 -0.21 0.38 11.47
N SER A 67 0.61 -0.47 12.06
CA SER A 67 1.89 -0.89 11.49
C SER A 67 1.96 -2.39 11.26
N ASN A 68 2.83 -2.78 10.31
CA ASN A 68 3.15 -4.20 10.10
C ASN A 68 3.98 -4.70 11.28
N ALA A 69 3.54 -5.81 11.89
CA ALA A 69 4.32 -6.54 12.87
C ALA A 69 4.63 -7.94 12.34
N GLU A 70 5.90 -8.34 12.46
CA GLU A 70 6.39 -9.65 11.99
C GLU A 70 6.05 -10.76 12.99
N SER A 71 6.08 -10.47 14.30
CA SER A 71 5.70 -11.41 15.36
C SER A 71 5.25 -10.68 16.63
N ALA A 72 4.31 -11.28 17.36
CA ALA A 72 3.80 -10.83 18.64
C ALA A 72 3.58 -12.07 19.51
N ALA A 73 3.86 -11.94 20.81
CA ALA A 73 3.63 -13.00 21.79
C ALA A 73 2.82 -12.39 22.93
N THR A 74 1.51 -12.60 22.91
CA THR A 74 0.58 -12.20 23.98
C THR A 74 -0.22 -13.42 24.43
N GLU A 75 -0.86 -13.34 25.60
CA GLU A 75 -1.49 -14.50 26.24
C GLU A 75 -2.66 -15.07 25.42
N HIS A 76 -3.45 -14.21 24.79
CA HIS A 76 -4.68 -14.58 24.06
C HIS A 76 -4.55 -14.49 22.54
N PHE A 77 -3.34 -14.27 22.00
CA PHE A 77 -3.16 -14.04 20.56
C PHE A 77 -3.61 -15.22 19.69
N ASP A 78 -3.30 -16.45 20.10
CA ASP A 78 -3.64 -17.66 19.35
C ASP A 78 -5.17 -17.87 19.29
N GLU A 79 -5.88 -17.52 20.36
CA GLU A 79 -7.35 -17.60 20.43
C GLU A 79 -7.98 -16.55 19.51
N LEU A 80 -7.49 -15.31 19.57
CA LEU A 80 -7.85 -14.21 18.66
C LEU A 80 -7.62 -14.59 17.20
N GLU A 81 -6.45 -15.13 16.87
CA GLU A 81 -6.13 -15.57 15.51
C GLU A 81 -7.07 -16.68 15.05
N SER A 82 -7.36 -17.66 15.90
CA SER A 82 -8.30 -18.73 15.53
C SER A 82 -9.72 -18.20 15.25
N ARG A 83 -10.18 -17.20 16.00
CA ARG A 83 -11.51 -16.60 15.84
C ARG A 83 -11.64 -15.79 14.56
N PHE A 84 -10.63 -14.97 14.25
CA PHE A 84 -10.68 -14.02 13.13
C PHE A 84 -10.06 -14.54 11.83
N VAL A 85 -9.14 -15.51 11.89
CA VAL A 85 -8.40 -16.00 10.70
C VAL A 85 -8.87 -17.38 10.28
N ALA A 86 -9.15 -18.29 11.22
CA ALA A 86 -9.55 -19.67 10.89
C ALA A 86 -11.06 -19.85 10.70
N GLY A 87 -11.87 -18.83 11.00
CA GLY A 87 -13.33 -18.94 11.17
C GLY A 87 -14.22 -18.69 9.95
N SER A 88 -13.80 -17.97 8.90
CA SER A 88 -14.70 -17.76 7.74
C SER A 88 -13.99 -17.32 6.45
N GLU A 89 -14.35 -17.93 5.33
CA GLU A 89 -14.04 -17.44 3.97
C GLU A 89 -14.80 -16.13 3.63
N ALA A 90 -15.58 -15.59 4.58
CA ALA A 90 -16.45 -14.44 4.41
C ALA A 90 -15.83 -13.11 4.91
N ASP A 91 -14.67 -13.15 5.59
CA ASP A 91 -14.11 -11.99 6.29
C ASP A 91 -12.65 -11.67 5.87
N GLU A 92 -12.35 -11.88 4.59
CA GLU A 92 -11.10 -11.43 3.96
C GLU A 92 -11.19 -9.92 3.60
N SER A 93 -11.62 -9.09 4.57
CA SER A 93 -11.73 -7.64 4.39
C SER A 93 -10.34 -7.01 4.51
N ILE A 94 -9.78 -6.54 3.39
CA ILE A 94 -8.54 -5.77 3.38
C ILE A 94 -8.87 -4.30 3.64
N ASP A 95 -8.24 -3.75 4.67
CA ASP A 95 -8.38 -2.36 5.06
C ASP A 95 -8.12 -1.40 3.87
N PRO A 96 -9.04 -0.46 3.56
CA PRO A 96 -8.89 0.48 2.45
C PRO A 96 -7.62 1.34 2.53
N GLU A 97 -7.16 1.67 3.74
CA GLU A 97 -5.95 2.43 3.97
C GLU A 97 -4.72 1.56 3.70
N GLU A 98 -4.75 0.28 4.07
CA GLU A 98 -3.72 -0.70 3.69
C GLU A 98 -3.61 -0.85 2.17
N LEU A 99 -4.75 -1.01 1.47
CA LEU A 99 -4.75 -1.11 0.00
C LEU A 99 -4.18 0.16 -0.63
N SER A 100 -4.51 1.32 -0.07
CA SER A 100 -3.98 2.62 -0.52
C SER A 100 -2.47 2.74 -0.27
N ALA A 101 -2.00 2.35 0.92
CA ALA A 101 -0.59 2.39 1.30
C ALA A 101 0.24 1.42 0.45
N LYS A 102 -0.24 0.21 0.24
CA LYS A 102 0.43 -0.79 -0.61
C LYS A 102 0.54 -0.31 -2.05
N ALA A 103 -0.52 0.30 -2.59
CA ALA A 103 -0.49 0.89 -3.92
C ALA A 103 0.51 2.05 -4.03
N HIS A 104 0.71 2.83 -2.96
CA HIS A 104 1.74 3.87 -2.92
C HIS A 104 3.17 3.32 -2.86
N ASP A 105 3.41 2.29 -2.05
CA ASP A 105 4.72 1.64 -1.92
C ASP A 105 5.18 0.95 -3.21
N MET A 106 4.24 0.49 -4.04
CA MET A 106 4.54 -0.11 -5.34
C MET A 106 4.94 0.92 -6.41
N THR A 107 4.84 2.22 -6.12
CA THR A 107 5.32 3.30 -7.00
C THR A 107 6.71 3.75 -6.58
N PRO A 108 7.77 3.46 -7.37
CA PRO A 108 9.09 4.04 -7.14
C PRO A 108 9.05 5.57 -7.15
N ASN A 109 10.09 6.20 -6.60
CA ASN A 109 10.23 7.65 -6.72
C ASN A 109 10.22 8.08 -8.20
N ALA A 110 9.82 9.33 -8.48
CA ALA A 110 9.66 9.81 -9.84
C ALA A 110 10.95 9.71 -10.69
N ALA A 111 12.11 9.98 -10.09
CA ALA A 111 13.39 9.93 -10.79
C ALA A 111 13.73 8.51 -11.27
N THR A 112 13.59 7.51 -10.39
CA THR A 112 13.77 6.09 -10.69
C THR A 112 12.73 5.61 -11.71
N TYR A 113 11.48 6.02 -11.54
CA TYR A 113 10.39 5.64 -12.43
C TYR A 113 10.64 6.08 -13.88
N TYR A 114 10.96 7.36 -14.10
CA TYR A 114 11.20 7.88 -15.45
C TYR A 114 12.55 7.45 -16.03
N SER A 115 13.60 7.27 -15.21
CA SER A 115 14.89 6.76 -15.70
C SER A 115 14.78 5.30 -16.16
N MET A 116 14.09 4.44 -15.41
CA MET A 116 13.80 3.07 -15.83
C MET A 116 12.93 3.02 -17.09
N THR A 117 11.97 3.95 -17.22
CA THR A 117 11.14 4.08 -18.43
C THR A 117 11.99 4.43 -19.66
N LEU A 118 12.92 5.38 -19.55
CA LEU A 118 13.83 5.73 -20.64
C LEU A 118 14.78 4.58 -20.97
N LEU A 119 15.33 3.90 -19.96
CA LEU A 119 16.20 2.74 -20.15
C LEU A 119 15.46 1.57 -20.83
N SER A 120 14.23 1.30 -20.41
CA SER A 120 13.33 0.35 -21.07
C SER A 120 13.10 0.71 -22.54
N SER A 121 12.84 1.98 -22.86
CA SER A 121 12.66 2.42 -24.25
C SER A 121 13.89 2.20 -25.12
N LEU A 122 15.10 2.42 -24.58
CA LEU A 122 16.36 2.16 -25.28
C LEU A 122 16.57 0.66 -25.55
N VAL A 123 16.28 -0.19 -24.56
CA VAL A 123 16.34 -1.65 -24.71
C VAL A 123 15.31 -2.14 -25.71
N ALA A 124 14.10 -1.57 -25.72
CA ALA A 124 13.06 -1.89 -26.70
C ALA A 124 13.49 -1.56 -28.13
N VAL A 125 14.03 -0.36 -28.36
CA VAL A 125 14.57 0.03 -29.69
C VAL A 125 15.69 -0.92 -30.11
N SER A 126 16.62 -1.24 -29.21
CA SER A 126 17.69 -2.21 -29.48
C SER A 126 17.13 -3.59 -29.83
N GLY A 127 16.11 -4.05 -29.10
CA GLY A 127 15.46 -5.34 -29.34
C GLY A 127 14.77 -5.42 -30.70
N LEU A 128 14.13 -4.33 -31.14
CA LEU A 128 13.53 -4.25 -32.47
C LEU A 128 14.58 -4.24 -33.59
N LEU A 129 15.68 -3.51 -33.41
CA LEU A 129 16.76 -3.44 -34.41
C LEU A 129 17.54 -4.74 -34.54
N LEU A 130 17.70 -5.46 -33.43
CA LEU A 130 18.38 -6.76 -33.38
C LEU A 130 17.46 -7.94 -33.70
N ASP A 131 16.19 -7.69 -34.02
CA ASP A 131 15.13 -8.69 -34.22
C ASP A 131 15.13 -9.75 -33.10
N SER A 132 15.25 -9.28 -31.85
CA SER A 132 15.38 -10.11 -30.66
C SER A 132 14.16 -10.01 -29.77
N PRO A 133 13.23 -10.99 -29.85
CA PRO A 133 12.07 -11.07 -28.96
C PRO A 133 12.47 -11.06 -27.49
N ALA A 134 13.62 -11.65 -27.14
CA ALA A 134 14.12 -11.68 -25.76
C ALA A 134 14.40 -10.27 -25.21
N LEU A 135 14.99 -9.38 -26.01
CA LEU A 135 15.23 -7.99 -25.62
C LEU A 135 13.93 -7.17 -25.56
N VAL A 136 13.01 -7.40 -26.49
CA VAL A 136 11.69 -6.75 -26.49
C VAL A 136 10.92 -7.13 -25.22
N VAL A 137 10.88 -8.42 -24.86
CA VAL A 137 10.24 -8.88 -23.61
C VAL A 137 11.01 -8.37 -22.39
N GLY A 138 12.34 -8.38 -22.41
CA GLY A 138 13.17 -7.84 -21.32
C GLY A 138 12.88 -6.36 -21.03
N SER A 139 12.61 -5.57 -22.06
CA SER A 139 12.24 -4.15 -21.89
C SER A 139 10.95 -3.95 -21.09
N MET A 140 9.97 -4.87 -21.21
CA MET A 140 8.71 -4.84 -20.46
C MET A 140 8.93 -5.08 -18.96
N VAL A 141 9.92 -5.90 -18.60
CA VAL A 141 10.25 -6.22 -17.20
C VAL A 141 10.90 -5.04 -16.48
N ILE A 142 11.62 -4.18 -17.21
CA ILE A 142 12.36 -3.04 -16.65
C ILE A 142 11.42 -1.89 -16.27
N ALA A 143 10.35 -1.67 -17.03
CA ALA A 143 9.49 -0.51 -16.85
C ALA A 143 8.56 -0.67 -15.62
N PRO A 144 8.57 0.27 -14.65
CA PRO A 144 7.81 0.14 -13.40
C PRO A 144 6.32 0.55 -13.54
N GLN A 145 5.66 0.17 -14.63
CA GLN A 145 4.29 0.63 -14.96
C GLN A 145 3.21 0.04 -14.05
N VAL A 146 3.51 -1.10 -13.41
CA VAL A 146 2.57 -1.81 -12.52
C VAL A 146 2.13 -0.94 -11.35
N GLY A 147 3.06 -0.19 -10.74
CA GLY A 147 2.76 0.68 -9.60
C GLY A 147 1.70 1.73 -9.93
N SER A 148 1.91 2.52 -10.99
CA SER A 148 0.97 3.58 -11.41
C SER A 148 -0.40 3.05 -11.82
N ALA A 149 -0.44 1.88 -12.46
CA ALA A 149 -1.69 1.22 -12.84
C ALA A 149 -2.47 0.74 -11.61
N LEU A 150 -1.79 0.15 -10.63
CA LEU A 150 -2.40 -0.26 -9.36
C LEU A 150 -2.90 0.94 -8.56
N THR A 151 -2.14 2.03 -8.47
CA THR A 151 -2.61 3.27 -7.81
C THR A 151 -3.91 3.79 -8.41
N ALA A 152 -4.01 3.80 -9.75
CA ALA A 152 -5.23 4.24 -10.43
C ALA A 152 -6.41 3.28 -10.17
N ALA A 153 -6.19 1.97 -10.24
CA ALA A 153 -7.20 0.95 -10.00
C ALA A 153 -7.74 0.98 -8.57
N VAL A 154 -6.85 1.02 -7.57
CA VAL A 154 -7.22 1.15 -6.15
C VAL A 154 -7.95 2.47 -5.90
N GLY A 155 -7.46 3.57 -6.47
CA GLY A 155 -8.14 4.86 -6.38
C GLY A 155 -9.57 4.83 -6.94
N LEU A 156 -9.80 4.06 -8.00
CA LEU A 156 -11.12 3.90 -8.60
C LEU A 156 -12.05 3.08 -7.70
N VAL A 157 -11.57 1.95 -7.17
CA VAL A 157 -12.34 1.08 -6.26
C VAL A 157 -12.71 1.82 -4.98
N LEU A 158 -11.79 2.61 -4.42
CA LEU A 158 -12.00 3.36 -3.17
C LEU A 158 -12.64 4.75 -3.37
N ALA A 159 -13.05 5.10 -4.58
CA ALA A 159 -13.54 6.44 -4.95
C ALA A 159 -12.58 7.61 -4.58
N LYS A 160 -11.28 7.33 -4.42
CA LYS A 160 -10.21 8.30 -4.09
C LYS A 160 -9.73 9.00 -5.38
N ARG A 161 -10.46 10.05 -5.80
CA ARG A 161 -10.19 10.82 -7.04
C ARG A 161 -8.72 11.25 -7.24
N ARG A 162 -8.03 11.64 -6.17
CA ARG A 162 -6.62 12.05 -6.25
C ARG A 162 -5.71 10.91 -6.70
N MET A 163 -5.86 9.70 -6.14
CA MET A 163 -5.09 8.52 -6.56
C MET A 163 -5.36 8.15 -8.02
N VAL A 164 -6.62 8.25 -8.48
CA VAL A 164 -6.97 8.02 -9.89
C VAL A 164 -6.22 8.98 -10.79
N TRP A 165 -6.27 10.28 -10.48
CA TRP A 165 -5.60 11.30 -11.27
C TRP A 165 -4.08 11.17 -11.23
N ASP A 166 -3.49 10.86 -10.08
CA ASP A 166 -2.05 10.71 -9.92
C ASP A 166 -1.52 9.49 -10.68
N GLY A 167 -2.19 8.34 -10.58
CA GLY A 167 -1.84 7.13 -11.32
C GLY A 167 -1.98 7.32 -12.83
N LEU A 168 -3.11 7.87 -13.27
CA LEU A 168 -3.38 8.11 -14.70
C LEU A 168 -2.42 9.15 -15.30
N ARG A 169 -2.16 10.23 -14.57
CA ARG A 169 -1.19 11.25 -14.98
C ARG A 169 0.19 10.64 -15.15
N THR A 170 0.66 9.88 -14.15
CA THR A 170 1.98 9.23 -14.19
C THR A 170 2.10 8.31 -15.40
N GLN A 171 1.05 7.53 -15.71
CA GLN A 171 1.03 6.62 -16.85
C GLN A 171 1.04 7.33 -18.21
N VAL A 172 0.33 8.46 -18.32
CA VAL A 172 0.38 9.30 -19.54
C VAL A 172 1.76 9.93 -19.72
N PHE A 173 2.34 10.48 -18.65
CA PHE A 173 3.69 11.06 -18.71
C PHE A 173 4.75 10.01 -19.03
N SER A 174 4.63 8.80 -18.48
CA SER A 174 5.56 7.69 -18.73
C SER A 174 5.50 7.24 -20.18
N LEU A 175 4.30 7.13 -20.75
CA LEU A 175 4.08 6.78 -22.15
C LEU A 175 4.72 7.82 -23.07
N VAL A 176 4.44 9.11 -22.83
CA VAL A 176 5.02 10.21 -23.62
C VAL A 176 6.54 10.23 -23.50
N ALA A 177 7.08 10.04 -22.29
CA ALA A 177 8.52 9.97 -22.06
C ALA A 177 9.17 8.79 -22.79
N ALA A 178 8.54 7.61 -22.78
CA ALA A 178 9.02 6.43 -23.51
C ALA A 178 9.01 6.65 -25.03
N MET A 179 7.92 7.21 -25.57
CA MET A 179 7.80 7.54 -27.00
C MET A 179 8.85 8.56 -27.42
N ALA A 180 9.03 9.63 -26.64
CA ALA A 180 10.05 10.65 -26.90
C ALA A 180 11.47 10.08 -26.81
N GLY A 181 11.74 9.23 -25.82
CA GLY A 181 13.02 8.53 -25.66
C GLY A 181 13.32 7.62 -26.84
N ALA A 182 12.37 6.78 -27.25
CA ALA A 182 12.51 5.91 -28.42
C ALA A 182 12.72 6.71 -29.72
N ALA A 183 11.96 7.78 -29.93
CA ALA A 183 12.13 8.65 -31.09
C ALA A 183 13.49 9.33 -31.11
N ALA A 184 13.98 9.81 -29.96
CA ALA A 184 15.31 10.43 -29.84
C ALA A 184 16.42 9.41 -30.13
N VAL A 185 16.32 8.19 -29.60
CA VAL A 185 17.27 7.11 -29.87
C VAL A 185 17.26 6.75 -31.37
N GLY A 186 16.08 6.57 -31.96
CA GLY A 186 15.96 6.26 -33.39
C GLY A 186 16.54 7.36 -34.27
N TRP A 187 16.24 8.63 -33.96
CA TRP A 187 16.80 9.78 -34.68
C TRP A 187 18.32 9.84 -34.55
N LEU A 188 18.87 9.59 -33.36
CA LEU A 188 20.32 9.58 -33.12
C LEU A 188 20.99 8.47 -33.93
N LEU A 189 20.42 7.25 -33.94
CA LEU A 189 20.94 6.14 -34.73
C LEU A 189 20.92 6.42 -36.24
N GLN A 190 19.87 7.07 -36.73
CA GLN A 190 19.76 7.49 -38.13
C GLN A 190 20.83 8.54 -38.48
N THR A 191 21.02 9.56 -37.64
CA THR A 191 22.06 10.58 -37.88
C THR A 191 23.49 10.05 -37.76
N ALA A 192 23.71 9.02 -36.94
CA ALA A 192 24.99 8.35 -36.79
C ALA A 192 25.29 7.32 -37.90
N GLY A 193 24.32 7.03 -38.78
CA GLY A 193 24.49 6.11 -39.91
C GLY A 193 24.50 4.64 -39.54
N PHE A 194 23.95 4.26 -38.38
CA PHE A 194 23.78 2.86 -37.98
C PHE A 194 22.52 2.21 -38.57
N VAL A 195 21.57 3.03 -39.04
CA VAL A 195 20.29 2.65 -39.66
C VAL A 195 19.99 3.57 -40.84
#